data_AF-A0A942PBC2-F1
#
_entry.id   AF-A0A942PBC2-F1
#
_cell.length_a   1.000
_cell.length_b   1.000
_cell.length_c   1.000
_cell.angle_alpha   90.00
_cell.angle_beta   90.00
_cell.angle_gamma   90.00
#
_symmetry.space_group_name_H-M   'P 1'
#
loop_
_entity.id
_entity.type
_entity.pdbx_description
1 polymer ?
#
loop_
_entity_poly.entity_id
_entity_poly.type
_entity_poly.pdbx_seq_one_letter_code
_entity_poly.pdbx_strand_id
1 'polypeptide(L)'
;QIPDDKAKIEQLWFLLDGQDVMPQLVNDDLTKGIIQSKFASADNKDMEAFADKMNRFIESNQNENCHIELTGMPSVYAKLSSSLINSQYSSLFIAIIMVVLIVGLILRSASKGIIAAIPVVATIIILFGFMGIAGIPLDIATVLVASIALGIGIDYSIHVITGFNYHLKENGDAEKSIEQVILMSGKSVVINVVSVSAGFLILLVSQLVPLQNFGLLVAISMFGSGFGALTLLPAILILVNRKRKITANNH
;
A
#
# COMPACT_ATOMS: atom_id res chain seq x y z
N GLN A 1 12.43 -26.15 34.47
CA GLN A 1 13.03 -24.88 34.95
C GLN A 1 14.41 -24.80 34.35
N ILE A 2 14.85 -23.60 33.92
CA ILE A 2 16.19 -23.40 33.36
C ILE A 2 17.20 -23.57 34.52
N PRO A 3 18.26 -24.37 34.39
CA PRO A 3 19.24 -24.56 35.46
C PRO A 3 20.06 -23.28 35.71
N ASP A 4 20.11 -22.82 36.96
CA ASP A 4 20.84 -21.60 37.34
C ASP A 4 22.23 -21.88 37.95
N ASP A 5 22.62 -23.14 38.09
CA ASP A 5 23.88 -23.57 38.70
C ASP A 5 24.63 -24.57 37.80
N LYS A 6 25.96 -24.45 37.75
CA LYS A 6 26.86 -25.21 36.88
C LYS A 6 26.67 -26.72 37.05
N ALA A 7 26.53 -27.19 38.28
CA ALA A 7 26.31 -28.62 38.55
C ALA A 7 25.01 -29.15 37.91
N LYS A 8 23.95 -28.33 37.88
CA LYS A 8 22.68 -28.70 37.25
C LYS A 8 22.76 -28.64 35.72
N ILE A 9 23.56 -27.72 35.17
CA ILE A 9 23.82 -27.65 33.72
C ILE A 9 24.58 -28.89 33.25
N GLU A 10 25.63 -29.29 33.97
CA GLU A 10 26.42 -30.49 33.67
C GLU A 10 25.56 -31.77 33.76
N GLN A 11 24.70 -31.87 34.77
CA GLN A 11 23.76 -32.98 34.89
C GLN A 11 22.77 -33.04 33.72
N LEU A 12 22.21 -31.89 33.32
CA LEU A 12 21.29 -31.84 32.18
C LEU A 12 22.00 -32.18 30.87
N TRP A 13 23.24 -31.70 30.69
CA TRP A 13 24.07 -32.01 29.54
C TRP A 13 24.31 -33.52 29.42
N PHE A 14 24.72 -34.17 30.51
CA PHE A 14 24.94 -35.62 30.56
C PHE A 14 23.69 -36.42 30.20
N LEU A 15 22.49 -35.94 30.59
CA LEU A 15 21.23 -36.62 30.26
C LEU A 15 20.86 -36.51 28.76
N LEU A 16 21.30 -35.44 28.11
CA LEU A 16 21.03 -35.18 26.69
C LEU A 16 22.14 -35.74 25.77
N ASP A 17 23.34 -35.93 26.31
CA ASP A 17 24.47 -36.48 25.59
C ASP A 17 24.16 -37.90 25.08
N GLY A 18 24.46 -38.15 23.80
CA GLY A 18 24.12 -39.40 23.12
C GLY A 18 22.64 -39.56 22.71
N GLN A 19 21.76 -38.58 22.97
CA GLN A 19 20.39 -38.59 22.44
C GLN A 19 20.30 -37.96 21.05
N ASP A 20 19.38 -38.46 20.22
CA ASP A 20 19.15 -37.99 18.83
C ASP A 20 18.75 -36.50 18.73
N VAL A 21 18.34 -35.88 19.85
CA VAL A 21 18.00 -34.46 19.91
C VAL A 21 19.24 -33.56 19.91
N MET A 22 20.38 -34.05 20.39
CA MET A 22 21.56 -33.21 20.61
C MET A 22 22.17 -32.66 19.32
N PRO A 23 22.33 -33.47 18.24
CA PRO A 23 22.76 -32.98 16.93
C PRO A 23 21.79 -32.00 16.27
N GLN A 24 20.55 -31.89 16.76
CA GLN A 24 19.55 -30.92 16.27
C GLN A 24 19.65 -29.57 16.98
N LEU A 25 20.31 -29.52 18.14
CA LEU A 25 20.40 -28.33 19.00
C LEU A 25 21.79 -27.70 19.01
N VAL A 26 22.85 -28.50 18.88
CA VAL A 26 24.23 -28.04 18.90
C VAL A 26 25.00 -28.78 17.81
N ASN A 27 25.95 -28.09 17.16
CA ASN A 27 26.81 -28.73 16.17
C ASN A 27 27.98 -29.51 16.81
N ASP A 28 28.61 -30.40 16.04
CA ASP A 28 29.63 -31.33 16.54
C ASP A 28 30.85 -30.65 17.19
N ASP A 29 31.21 -29.44 16.74
CA ASP A 29 32.34 -28.66 17.27
C ASP A 29 31.97 -27.82 18.50
N LEU A 30 30.71 -27.87 18.95
CA LEU A 30 30.16 -27.14 20.10
C LEU A 30 30.29 -25.61 20.00
N THR A 31 30.45 -25.06 18.79
CA THR A 31 30.57 -23.60 18.58
C THR A 31 29.24 -22.92 18.28
N LYS A 32 28.20 -23.66 17.88
CA LYS A 32 26.89 -23.14 17.49
C LYS A 32 25.77 -23.93 18.15
N GLY A 33 24.84 -23.19 18.77
CA GLY A 33 23.61 -23.75 19.32
C GLY A 33 22.38 -23.07 18.73
N ILE A 34 21.26 -23.78 18.67
CA ILE A 34 19.95 -23.22 18.29
C ILE A 34 18.98 -23.28 19.48
N ILE A 35 18.35 -22.14 19.76
CA ILE A 35 17.26 -22.04 20.74
C ILE A 35 15.95 -21.96 19.97
N GLN A 36 15.10 -22.97 20.14
CA GLN A 36 13.80 -23.03 19.47
C GLN A 36 12.70 -22.55 20.42
N SER A 37 11.85 -21.64 19.94
CA SER A 37 10.66 -21.18 20.65
C SER A 37 9.45 -21.31 19.75
N LYS A 38 8.33 -21.78 20.31
CA LYS A 38 7.05 -21.87 19.59
C LYS A 38 6.22 -20.62 19.87
N PHE A 39 5.82 -19.95 18.80
CA PHE A 39 4.90 -18.82 18.86
C PHE A 39 3.46 -19.32 18.80
N ALA A 40 2.66 -18.95 19.81
CA ALA A 40 1.24 -19.32 19.87
C ALA A 40 0.35 -18.39 19.04
N SER A 41 0.78 -17.15 18.82
CA SER A 41 0.03 -16.16 18.02
C SER A 41 0.43 -16.22 16.55
N ALA A 42 -0.57 -16.23 15.69
CA ALA A 42 -0.43 -16.07 14.24
C ALA A 42 -0.61 -14.61 13.79
N ASP A 43 -0.81 -13.67 14.72
CA ASP A 43 -0.96 -12.25 14.39
C ASP A 43 0.41 -11.64 14.04
N ASN A 44 0.47 -10.96 12.89
CA ASN A 44 1.68 -10.27 12.43
C ASN A 44 2.16 -9.21 13.43
N LYS A 45 1.25 -8.53 14.16
CA LYS A 45 1.63 -7.51 15.14
C LYS A 45 2.41 -8.11 16.31
N ASP A 46 1.99 -9.28 16.79
CA ASP A 46 2.68 -9.97 17.89
C ASP A 46 4.04 -10.49 17.45
N MET A 47 4.13 -10.97 16.19
CA MET A 47 5.39 -11.42 15.60
C MET A 47 6.39 -10.26 15.43
N GLU A 48 5.93 -9.10 14.95
CA GLU A 48 6.74 -7.88 14.86
C GLU A 48 7.23 -7.42 16.23
N ALA A 49 6.31 -7.29 17.20
CA ALA A 49 6.65 -6.85 18.56
C ALA A 49 7.67 -7.78 19.23
N PHE A 50 7.54 -9.10 19.00
CA PHE A 50 8.52 -10.08 19.47
C PHE A 50 9.87 -9.94 18.78
N ALA A 51 9.88 -9.85 17.45
CA ALA A 51 11.11 -9.70 16.68
C ALA A 51 11.88 -8.45 17.14
N ASP A 52 11.19 -7.33 17.34
CA ASP A 52 11.76 -6.09 17.86
C ASP A 52 12.33 -6.26 19.28
N LYS A 53 11.59 -6.94 20.16
CA LYS A 53 12.07 -7.21 21.52
C LYS A 53 13.32 -8.08 21.52
N MET A 54 13.35 -9.11 20.67
CA MET A 54 14.50 -10.00 20.53
C MET A 54 15.70 -9.30 19.90
N ASN A 55 15.50 -8.48 18.88
CA ASN A 55 16.58 -7.69 18.29
C ASN A 55 17.23 -6.77 19.33
N ARG A 56 16.43 -6.07 20.16
CA ARG A 56 16.95 -5.27 21.29
C ARG A 56 17.71 -6.10 22.33
N PHE A 57 17.22 -7.29 22.63
CA PHE A 57 17.92 -8.21 23.54
C PHE A 57 19.26 -8.66 22.95
N ILE A 58 19.29 -9.00 21.67
CA ILE A 58 20.49 -9.42 20.95
C ILE A 58 21.53 -8.28 20.95
N GLU A 59 21.13 -7.07 20.58
CA GLU A 59 22.03 -5.90 20.56
C GLU A 59 22.65 -5.60 21.93
N SER A 60 21.94 -5.89 23.02
CA SER A 60 22.42 -5.64 24.40
C SER A 60 23.25 -6.78 25.01
N ASN A 61 23.19 -7.99 24.44
CA ASN A 61 23.83 -9.17 25.02
C ASN A 61 24.88 -9.84 24.11
N GLN A 62 24.98 -9.43 22.84
CA GLN A 62 26.07 -9.86 21.96
C GLN A 62 27.43 -9.29 22.42
N ASN A 63 28.48 -10.10 22.29
CA ASN A 63 29.86 -9.70 22.56
C ASN A 63 30.83 -10.45 21.62
N GLU A 64 32.14 -10.17 21.70
CA GLU A 64 33.16 -10.80 20.83
C GLU A 64 33.19 -12.34 20.91
N ASN A 65 32.73 -12.92 22.03
CA ASN A 65 32.73 -14.37 22.26
C ASN A 65 31.37 -15.04 22.00
N CYS A 66 30.30 -14.26 21.80
CA CYS A 66 28.95 -14.79 21.65
C CYS A 66 28.14 -13.94 20.66
N HIS A 67 27.93 -14.50 19.47
CA HIS A 67 27.08 -13.94 18.44
C HIS A 67 25.70 -14.61 18.45
N ILE A 68 24.64 -13.81 18.48
CA ILE A 68 23.25 -14.30 18.60
C ILE A 68 22.44 -13.82 17.40
N GLU A 69 21.95 -14.72 16.56
CA GLU A 69 21.12 -14.33 15.41
C GLU A 69 19.67 -14.81 15.59
N LEU A 70 18.71 -13.91 15.30
CA LEU A 70 17.28 -14.25 15.27
C LEU A 70 16.88 -14.72 13.87
N THR A 71 16.47 -15.98 13.76
CA THR A 71 15.99 -16.60 12.51
C THR A 71 14.53 -17.06 12.63
N GLY A 72 13.96 -17.57 11.53
CA GLY A 72 12.58 -18.07 11.48
C GLY A 72 11.54 -17.01 11.07
N MET A 73 10.27 -17.44 11.02
CA MET A 73 9.18 -16.66 10.43
C MET A 73 8.97 -15.25 11.05
N PRO A 74 9.05 -15.04 12.38
CA PRO A 74 8.87 -13.70 12.95
C PRO A 74 9.91 -12.68 12.45
N SER A 75 11.19 -13.09 12.34
CA SER A 75 12.27 -12.25 11.81
C SER A 75 12.05 -11.92 10.33
N VAL A 76 11.56 -12.89 9.55
CA VAL A 76 11.20 -12.71 8.14
C VAL A 76 10.04 -11.73 7.99
N TYR A 77 8.95 -11.90 8.74
CA TYR A 77 7.79 -11.00 8.68
C TYR A 77 8.11 -9.58 9.10
N ALA A 78 8.89 -9.38 10.17
CA ALA A 78 9.28 -8.04 10.62
C ALA A 78 10.13 -7.30 9.57
N LYS A 79 11.09 -8.00 8.94
CA LYS A 79 11.88 -7.45 7.83
C LYS A 79 11.01 -7.16 6.61
N LEU A 80 10.12 -8.09 6.23
CA LEU A 80 9.21 -7.90 5.11
C LEU A 80 8.31 -6.68 5.32
N SER A 81 7.68 -6.54 6.48
CA SER A 81 6.81 -5.41 6.81
C SER A 81 7.54 -4.07 6.70
N SER A 82 8.72 -3.96 7.33
CA SER A 82 9.55 -2.76 7.25
C SER A 82 9.97 -2.42 5.82
N SER A 83 10.36 -3.43 5.03
CA SER A 83 10.70 -3.27 3.62
C SER A 83 9.48 -2.86 2.78
N LEU A 84 8.29 -3.41 3.05
CA LEU A 84 7.06 -3.05 2.35
C LEU A 84 6.68 -1.60 2.59
N ILE A 85 6.75 -1.12 3.85
CA ILE A 85 6.46 0.27 4.20
C ILE A 85 7.42 1.22 3.44
N ASN A 86 8.72 0.98 3.51
CA ASN A 86 9.72 1.82 2.84
C ASN A 86 9.55 1.79 1.31
N SER A 87 9.32 0.62 0.74
CA SER A 87 9.05 0.45 -0.69
C SER A 87 7.76 1.15 -1.11
N GLN A 88 6.71 1.13 -0.27
CA GLN A 88 5.43 1.77 -0.56
C GLN A 88 5.55 3.30 -0.58
N TYR A 89 6.29 3.89 0.36
CA TYR A 89 6.55 5.33 0.36
C TYR A 89 7.36 5.77 -0.86
N SER A 90 8.46 5.04 -1.15
CA SER A 90 9.31 5.35 -2.30
C SER A 90 8.57 5.18 -3.62
N SER A 91 7.85 4.07 -3.79
CA SER A 91 7.10 3.79 -5.02
C SER A 91 5.97 4.77 -5.24
N LEU A 92 5.21 5.14 -4.20
CA LEU A 92 4.14 6.12 -4.31
C LEU A 92 4.67 7.50 -4.68
N PHE A 93 5.78 7.92 -4.06
CA PHE A 93 6.40 9.20 -4.37
C PHE A 93 6.88 9.26 -5.82
N ILE A 94 7.60 8.23 -6.28
CA ILE A 94 8.06 8.11 -7.67
C ILE A 94 6.86 8.07 -8.61
N ALA A 95 5.82 7.30 -8.29
CA ALA A 95 4.64 7.16 -9.13
C ALA A 95 3.91 8.50 -9.29
N ILE A 96 3.69 9.28 -8.21
CA ILE A 96 3.07 10.61 -8.28
C ILE A 96 3.89 11.55 -9.17
N ILE A 97 5.22 11.56 -9.04
CA ILE A 97 6.09 12.36 -9.92
C ILE A 97 5.91 11.93 -11.38
N MET A 98 5.90 10.62 -11.64
CA MET A 98 5.69 10.07 -12.97
C MET A 98 4.32 10.43 -13.54
N VAL A 99 3.26 10.45 -12.73
CA VAL A 99 1.92 10.95 -13.15
C VAL A 99 2.01 12.38 -13.63
N VAL A 100 2.57 13.26 -12.81
CA VAL A 100 2.66 14.69 -13.12
C VAL A 100 3.45 14.90 -14.41
N LEU A 101 4.55 14.15 -14.60
CA LEU A 101 5.36 14.21 -15.81
C LEU A 101 4.61 13.69 -17.04
N ILE A 102 4.06 12.47 -16.98
CA ILE A 102 3.39 11.84 -18.13
C ILE A 102 2.16 12.64 -18.54
N VAL A 103 1.28 12.97 -17.58
CA VAL A 103 0.07 13.75 -17.86
C VAL A 103 0.44 15.17 -18.29
N GLY A 104 1.48 15.75 -17.67
CA GLY A 104 2.02 17.04 -18.07
C GLY A 104 2.53 17.06 -19.51
N LEU A 105 3.17 15.98 -19.96
CA LEU A 105 3.63 15.80 -21.35
C LEU A 105 2.47 15.60 -22.32
N ILE A 106 1.53 14.69 -21.99
CA ILE A 106 0.34 14.40 -22.81
C ILE A 106 -0.49 15.66 -23.03
N LEU A 107 -0.70 16.43 -21.96
CA LEU A 107 -1.50 17.64 -21.98
C LEU A 107 -0.70 18.90 -22.34
N ARG A 108 0.60 18.76 -22.61
CA ARG A 108 1.57 19.83 -22.91
C ARG A 108 1.53 20.96 -21.87
N SER A 109 1.30 20.64 -20.60
CA SER A 109 1.19 21.59 -19.50
C SER A 109 1.44 20.92 -18.15
N ALA A 110 2.55 21.30 -17.50
CA ALA A 110 2.89 20.81 -16.16
C ALA A 110 1.79 21.13 -15.12
N SER A 111 1.14 22.30 -15.23
CA SER A 111 0.02 22.67 -14.36
C SER A 111 -1.15 21.69 -14.47
N LYS A 112 -1.47 21.19 -15.67
CA LYS A 112 -2.52 20.18 -15.85
C LYS A 112 -2.10 18.81 -15.30
N GLY A 113 -0.81 18.48 -15.38
CA GLY A 113 -0.25 17.29 -14.72
C GLY A 113 -0.45 17.34 -13.20
N ILE A 114 -0.17 18.49 -12.57
CA ILE A 114 -0.39 18.69 -11.13
C ILE A 114 -1.89 18.58 -10.80
N ILE A 115 -2.76 19.22 -11.58
CA ILE A 115 -4.22 19.15 -11.37
C ILE A 115 -4.73 17.71 -11.45
N ALA A 116 -4.21 16.91 -12.39
CA ALA A 116 -4.57 15.50 -12.54
C ALA A 116 -4.10 14.63 -11.36
N ALA A 117 -3.02 15.01 -10.68
CA ALA A 117 -2.51 14.26 -9.54
C ALA A 117 -3.35 14.47 -8.26
N ILE A 118 -4.06 15.60 -8.13
CA ILE A 118 -4.81 15.94 -6.90
C ILE A 118 -5.90 14.88 -6.57
N PRO A 119 -6.78 14.46 -7.49
CA PRO A 119 -7.75 13.40 -7.23
C PRO A 119 -7.11 12.05 -6.92
N VAL A 120 -5.97 11.75 -7.53
CA VAL A 120 -5.21 10.52 -7.28
C VAL A 120 -4.69 10.51 -5.84
N VAL A 121 -4.08 11.61 -5.40
CA VAL A 121 -3.61 11.76 -4.01
C VAL A 121 -4.77 11.66 -3.03
N ALA A 122 -5.91 12.29 -3.32
CA ALA A 122 -7.12 12.16 -2.50
C ALA A 122 -7.60 10.70 -2.39
N THR A 123 -7.56 9.94 -3.49
CA THR A 123 -7.89 8.51 -3.51
C THR A 123 -6.97 7.70 -2.62
N ILE A 124 -5.68 7.96 -2.68
CA ILE A 124 -4.67 7.28 -1.86
C ILE A 124 -4.86 7.61 -0.37
N ILE A 125 -5.19 8.86 -0.05
CA ILE A 125 -5.53 9.28 1.32
C ILE A 125 -6.79 8.54 1.81
N ILE A 126 -7.83 8.42 0.97
CA ILE A 126 -9.05 7.67 1.31
C ILE A 126 -8.72 6.19 1.55
N LEU A 127 -7.90 5.58 0.68
CA LEU A 127 -7.49 4.18 0.80
C LEU A 127 -6.73 3.92 2.11
N PHE A 128 -5.63 4.64 2.36
CA PHE A 128 -4.84 4.44 3.58
C PHE A 128 -5.56 4.92 4.84
N GLY A 129 -6.40 5.96 4.74
CA GLY A 129 -7.27 6.41 5.83
C GLY A 129 -8.27 5.33 6.22
N PHE A 130 -8.90 4.69 5.23
CA PHE A 130 -9.79 3.55 5.49
C PHE A 130 -9.03 2.38 6.13
N MET A 131 -7.85 2.02 5.61
CA MET A 131 -7.02 0.96 6.21
C MET A 131 -6.70 1.25 7.68
N GLY A 132 -6.34 2.50 8.01
CA GLY A 132 -6.08 2.92 9.38
C GLY A 132 -7.30 2.80 10.30
N ILE A 133 -8.48 3.17 9.82
CA ILE A 133 -9.74 3.07 10.60
C ILE A 133 -10.19 1.61 10.75
N ALA A 134 -10.07 0.81 9.69
CA ALA A 134 -10.46 -0.59 9.68
C ALA A 134 -9.43 -1.51 10.35
N GLY A 135 -8.25 -1.00 10.70
CA GLY A 135 -7.16 -1.78 11.30
C GLY A 135 -6.52 -2.78 10.35
N ILE A 136 -6.65 -2.57 9.02
CA ILE A 136 -6.08 -3.46 8.00
C ILE A 136 -4.58 -3.14 7.86
N PRO A 137 -3.68 -4.08 8.19
CA PRO A 137 -2.25 -3.85 8.09
C PRO A 137 -1.78 -3.77 6.63
N LEU A 138 -0.64 -3.11 6.43
CA LEU A 138 0.08 -3.19 5.17
C LEU A 138 0.73 -4.57 5.04
N ASP A 139 0.53 -5.18 3.88
CA ASP A 139 1.05 -6.48 3.48
C ASP A 139 1.29 -6.51 1.97
N ILE A 140 1.71 -7.66 1.44
CA ILE A 140 2.01 -7.82 0.01
C ILE A 140 0.77 -7.56 -0.86
N ALA A 141 -0.42 -7.97 -0.42
CA ALA A 141 -1.65 -7.82 -1.21
C ALA A 141 -2.12 -6.35 -1.23
N THR A 142 -2.12 -5.69 -0.08
CA THR A 142 -2.57 -4.30 0.07
C THR A 142 -1.64 -3.29 -0.62
N VAL A 143 -0.34 -3.56 -0.70
CA VAL A 143 0.62 -2.75 -1.49
C VAL A 143 0.27 -2.75 -2.98
N LEU A 144 -0.19 -3.88 -3.51
CA LEU A 144 -0.66 -3.96 -4.90
C LEU A 144 -1.91 -3.09 -5.12
N VAL A 145 -2.80 -3.01 -4.13
CA VAL A 145 -4.00 -2.18 -4.21
C VAL A 145 -3.66 -0.70 -4.37
N ALA A 146 -2.66 -0.18 -3.64
CA ALA A 146 -2.23 1.20 -3.78
C ALA A 146 -1.74 1.52 -5.21
N SER A 147 -1.03 0.58 -5.83
CA SER A 147 -0.56 0.71 -7.22
C SER A 147 -1.71 0.70 -8.23
N ILE A 148 -2.70 -0.18 -8.01
CA ILE A 148 -3.92 -0.25 -8.81
C ILE A 148 -4.73 1.05 -8.67
N ALA A 149 -4.95 1.51 -7.43
CA ALA A 149 -5.68 2.74 -7.13
C ALA A 149 -5.08 3.96 -7.85
N LEU A 150 -3.74 4.03 -7.87
CA LEU A 150 -3.02 5.08 -8.59
C LEU A 150 -3.29 5.02 -10.10
N GLY A 151 -3.17 3.84 -10.73
CA GLY A 151 -3.44 3.69 -12.17
C GLY A 151 -4.86 4.11 -12.55
N ILE A 152 -5.86 3.67 -11.78
CA ILE A 152 -7.27 3.97 -12.02
C ILE A 152 -7.56 5.47 -11.81
N GLY A 153 -6.98 6.08 -10.79
CA GLY A 153 -7.07 7.53 -10.53
C GLY A 153 -6.56 8.38 -11.68
N ILE A 154 -5.43 7.99 -12.27
CA ILE A 154 -4.84 8.69 -13.40
C ILE A 154 -5.72 8.55 -14.63
N ASP A 155 -6.18 7.32 -14.93
CA ASP A 155 -7.01 7.06 -16.11
C ASP A 155 -8.28 7.91 -16.10
N TYR A 156 -9.00 7.97 -14.98
CA TYR A 156 -10.18 8.83 -14.87
C TYR A 156 -9.83 10.31 -14.99
N SER A 157 -8.72 10.74 -14.38
CA SER A 157 -8.28 12.14 -14.48
C SER A 157 -7.93 12.53 -15.92
N ILE A 158 -7.21 11.67 -16.65
CA ILE A 158 -6.90 11.87 -18.06
C ILE A 158 -8.19 11.93 -18.87
N HIS A 159 -9.12 10.99 -18.66
CA HIS A 159 -10.37 10.93 -19.42
C HIS A 159 -11.22 12.20 -19.23
N VAL A 160 -11.35 12.67 -17.98
CA VAL A 160 -12.10 13.91 -17.67
C VAL A 160 -11.38 15.15 -18.21
N ILE A 161 -10.05 15.27 -18.04
CA ILE A 161 -9.30 16.45 -18.50
C ILE A 161 -9.25 16.53 -20.03
N THR A 162 -9.11 15.39 -20.72
CA THR A 162 -9.10 15.37 -22.19
C THR A 162 -10.45 15.78 -22.75
N GLY A 163 -11.56 15.24 -22.21
CA GLY A 163 -12.92 15.68 -22.54
C GLY A 163 -13.14 17.17 -22.26
N PHE A 164 -12.68 17.66 -21.10
CA PHE A 164 -12.82 19.07 -20.75
C PHE A 164 -12.07 19.97 -21.73
N ASN A 165 -10.83 19.62 -22.08
CA ASN A 165 -10.04 20.39 -23.04
C ASN A 165 -10.65 20.38 -24.44
N TYR A 166 -11.33 19.29 -24.83
CA TYR A 166 -12.03 19.20 -26.11
C TYR A 166 -13.20 20.20 -26.16
N HIS A 167 -14.13 20.12 -25.21
CA HIS A 167 -15.29 21.00 -25.16
C HIS A 167 -14.93 22.47 -24.84
N LEU A 168 -13.87 22.71 -24.07
CA LEU A 168 -13.42 24.08 -23.79
C LEU A 168 -12.92 24.79 -25.05
N LYS A 169 -12.31 24.05 -25.99
CA LYS A 169 -11.89 24.61 -27.28
C LYS A 169 -13.07 24.91 -28.20
N GLU A 170 -14.13 24.12 -28.12
CA GLU A 170 -15.33 24.26 -28.95
C GLU A 170 -16.24 25.40 -28.44
N ASN A 171 -16.45 25.46 -27.13
CA ASN A 171 -17.52 26.28 -26.53
C ASN A 171 -17.00 27.56 -25.86
N GLY A 172 -15.71 27.64 -25.53
CA GLY A 172 -15.08 28.76 -24.82
C GLY A 172 -15.54 28.98 -23.37
N ASP A 173 -16.46 28.14 -22.87
CA ASP A 173 -17.09 28.25 -21.56
C ASP A 173 -16.74 27.03 -20.70
N ALA A 174 -16.02 27.27 -19.59
CA ALA A 174 -15.55 26.22 -18.70
C ALA A 174 -16.70 25.47 -17.99
N GLU A 175 -17.77 26.16 -17.61
CA GLU A 175 -18.88 25.53 -16.88
C GLU A 175 -19.66 24.61 -17.82
N LYS A 176 -20.01 25.10 -19.02
CA LYS A 176 -20.66 24.28 -20.06
C LYS A 176 -19.80 23.10 -20.49
N SER A 177 -18.48 23.29 -20.57
CA SER A 177 -17.56 22.22 -20.95
C SER A 177 -17.55 21.10 -19.90
N ILE A 178 -17.55 21.45 -18.61
CA ILE A 178 -17.65 20.46 -17.54
C ILE A 178 -18.99 19.74 -17.55
N GLU A 179 -20.08 20.45 -17.77
CA GLU A 179 -21.42 19.85 -17.88
C GLU A 179 -21.44 18.76 -18.97
N GLN A 180 -20.91 19.07 -20.16
CA GLN A 180 -20.83 18.11 -21.27
C GLN A 180 -19.94 16.90 -20.93
N VAL A 181 -18.80 17.12 -20.28
CA VAL A 181 -17.91 16.02 -19.85
C VAL A 181 -18.58 15.12 -18.83
N ILE A 182 -19.30 15.67 -17.86
CA ILE A 182 -20.00 14.87 -16.85
C ILE A 182 -21.11 14.03 -17.51
N LEU A 183 -21.83 14.60 -18.48
CA LEU A 183 -22.90 13.89 -19.20
C LEU A 183 -22.38 12.75 -20.08
N MET A 184 -21.20 12.90 -20.69
CA MET A 184 -20.57 11.88 -21.54
C MET A 184 -19.62 10.97 -20.76
N SER A 185 -18.47 11.50 -20.32
CA SER A 185 -17.43 10.75 -19.62
C SER A 185 -17.86 10.32 -18.22
N GLY A 186 -18.68 11.11 -17.53
CA GLY A 186 -19.12 10.78 -16.18
C GLY A 186 -19.93 9.47 -16.11
N LYS A 187 -20.81 9.23 -17.08
CA LYS A 187 -21.55 7.95 -17.18
C LYS A 187 -20.61 6.76 -17.35
N SER A 188 -19.60 6.89 -18.20
CA SER A 188 -18.59 5.84 -18.44
C SER A 188 -17.81 5.53 -17.15
N VAL A 189 -17.37 6.56 -16.43
CA VAL A 189 -16.65 6.41 -15.15
C VAL A 189 -17.55 5.72 -14.12
N VAL A 190 -18.81 6.14 -13.95
CA VAL A 190 -19.73 5.52 -12.99
C VAL A 190 -19.98 4.04 -13.31
N ILE A 191 -20.22 3.70 -14.57
CA ILE A 191 -20.42 2.31 -15.00
C ILE A 191 -19.17 1.49 -14.70
N ASN A 192 -17.98 2.02 -14.98
CA ASN A 192 -16.72 1.36 -14.69
C ASN A 192 -16.51 1.14 -13.18
N VAL A 193 -16.70 2.18 -12.37
CA VAL A 193 -16.60 2.11 -10.91
C VAL A 193 -17.50 1.03 -10.35
N VAL A 194 -18.78 1.01 -10.73
CA VAL A 194 -19.75 0.03 -10.22
C VAL A 194 -19.39 -1.38 -10.68
N SER A 195 -19.08 -1.57 -11.97
CA SER A 195 -18.84 -2.89 -12.56
C SER A 195 -17.57 -3.53 -12.00
N VAL A 196 -16.47 -2.79 -11.96
CA VAL A 196 -15.18 -3.29 -11.47
C VAL A 196 -15.22 -3.46 -9.96
N SER A 197 -15.84 -2.54 -9.21
CA SER A 197 -16.02 -2.72 -7.75
C SER A 197 -16.82 -3.99 -7.45
N ALA A 198 -17.94 -4.23 -8.15
CA ALA A 198 -18.71 -5.45 -7.98
C ALA A 198 -17.87 -6.71 -8.28
N GLY A 199 -17.03 -6.65 -9.32
CA GLY A 199 -16.11 -7.73 -9.69
C GLY A 199 -15.06 -8.03 -8.61
N PHE A 200 -14.56 -7.02 -7.89
CA PHE A 200 -13.62 -7.23 -6.77
C PHE A 200 -14.31 -7.58 -5.46
N LEU A 201 -15.55 -7.11 -5.23
CA LEU A 201 -16.30 -7.42 -4.01
C LEU A 201 -16.68 -8.90 -3.90
N ILE A 202 -16.68 -9.66 -4.99
CA ILE A 202 -16.87 -11.13 -4.93
C ILE A 202 -15.80 -11.81 -4.06
N LEU A 203 -14.62 -11.20 -3.95
CA LEU A 203 -13.51 -11.73 -3.14
C LEU A 203 -13.80 -11.72 -1.64
N LEU A 204 -14.83 -10.99 -1.19
CA LEU A 204 -15.31 -11.05 0.18
C LEU A 204 -15.81 -12.45 0.58
N VAL A 205 -16.20 -13.27 -0.39
CA VAL A 205 -16.66 -14.66 -0.17
C VAL A 205 -15.48 -15.62 0.06
N SER A 206 -14.24 -15.18 -0.17
CA SER A 206 -13.03 -16.00 0.03
C SER A 206 -12.86 -16.42 1.49
N GLN A 207 -12.26 -17.58 1.74
CA GLN A 207 -11.84 -17.99 3.09
C GLN A 207 -10.49 -17.35 3.50
N LEU A 208 -9.78 -16.74 2.54
CA LEU A 208 -8.50 -16.09 2.78
C LEU A 208 -8.72 -14.60 3.06
N VAL A 209 -8.48 -14.18 4.31
CA VAL A 209 -8.57 -12.79 4.78
C VAL A 209 -7.79 -11.81 3.89
N PRO A 210 -6.55 -12.11 3.42
CA PRO A 210 -5.83 -11.21 2.52
C PRO A 210 -6.60 -10.92 1.22
N LEU A 211 -7.34 -11.92 0.70
CA LEU A 211 -8.10 -11.76 -0.53
C LEU A 211 -9.38 -10.96 -0.32
N GLN A 212 -10.03 -11.13 0.85
CA GLN A 212 -11.17 -10.31 1.25
C GLN A 212 -10.76 -8.82 1.36
N ASN A 213 -9.66 -8.55 2.08
CA ASN A 213 -9.11 -7.21 2.24
C ASN A 213 -8.72 -6.60 0.88
N PHE A 214 -8.06 -7.39 0.02
CA PHE A 214 -7.70 -6.95 -1.32
C PHE A 214 -8.93 -6.50 -2.13
N GLY A 215 -9.98 -7.33 -2.19
CA GLY A 215 -11.21 -7.00 -2.92
C GLY A 215 -11.92 -5.76 -2.37
N LEU A 216 -12.01 -5.65 -1.03
CA LEU A 216 -12.61 -4.50 -0.36
C LEU A 216 -11.86 -3.20 -0.67
N LEU A 217 -10.53 -3.22 -0.53
CA LEU A 217 -9.70 -2.04 -0.71
C LEU A 217 -9.66 -1.58 -2.17
N VAL A 218 -9.68 -2.50 -3.14
CA VAL A 218 -9.82 -2.13 -4.55
C VAL A 218 -11.16 -1.44 -4.77
N ALA A 219 -12.28 -2.00 -4.27
CA ALA A 219 -13.60 -1.36 -4.41
C ALA A 219 -13.62 0.05 -3.79
N ILE A 220 -13.05 0.24 -2.60
CA ILE A 220 -12.95 1.56 -1.96
C ILE A 220 -12.11 2.53 -2.81
N SER A 221 -11.01 2.05 -3.37
CA SER A 221 -10.16 2.85 -4.26
C SER A 221 -10.89 3.27 -5.53
N MET A 222 -11.72 2.38 -6.10
CA MET A 222 -12.56 2.68 -7.26
C MET A 222 -13.54 3.80 -6.96
N PHE A 223 -14.25 3.72 -5.83
CA PHE A 223 -15.18 4.77 -5.41
C PHE A 223 -14.47 6.08 -5.10
N GLY A 224 -13.35 6.04 -4.38
CA GLY A 224 -12.56 7.24 -4.07
C GLY A 224 -12.03 7.93 -5.33
N SER A 225 -11.51 7.14 -6.27
CA SER A 225 -11.03 7.60 -7.57
C SER A 225 -12.14 8.20 -8.42
N GLY A 226 -13.25 7.47 -8.58
CA GLY A 226 -14.40 7.94 -9.33
C GLY A 226 -14.99 9.22 -8.74
N PHE A 227 -15.13 9.28 -7.41
CA PHE A 227 -15.60 10.48 -6.71
C PHE A 227 -14.65 11.65 -6.94
N GLY A 228 -13.34 11.45 -6.76
CA GLY A 228 -12.33 12.49 -7.00
C GLY A 228 -12.35 13.00 -8.44
N ALA A 229 -12.46 12.11 -9.43
CA ALA A 229 -12.48 12.48 -10.84
C ALA A 229 -13.77 13.18 -11.28
N LEU A 230 -14.92 12.88 -10.66
CA LEU A 230 -16.22 13.45 -11.04
C LEU A 230 -16.65 14.66 -10.20
N THR A 231 -15.97 14.94 -9.08
CA THR A 231 -16.30 16.07 -8.20
C THR A 231 -15.12 17.02 -8.03
N LEU A 232 -14.05 16.54 -7.39
CA LEU A 232 -12.88 17.34 -7.04
C LEU A 232 -12.20 17.91 -8.29
N LEU A 233 -12.00 17.08 -9.30
CA LEU A 233 -11.33 17.48 -10.53
C LEU A 233 -12.12 18.53 -11.34
N PRO A 234 -13.41 18.35 -11.64
CA PRO A 234 -14.25 19.39 -12.23
C PRO A 234 -14.24 20.71 -11.46
N ALA A 235 -14.34 20.65 -10.13
CA ALA A 235 -14.29 21.85 -9.29
C ALA A 235 -12.96 22.62 -9.46
N ILE A 236 -11.84 21.90 -9.46
CA ILE A 236 -10.51 22.50 -9.68
C ILE A 236 -10.43 23.10 -11.10
N LEU A 237 -10.90 22.40 -12.12
CA LEU A 237 -10.88 22.88 -13.50
C LEU A 237 -11.71 24.16 -13.68
N ILE A 238 -12.89 24.25 -13.06
CA ILE A 238 -13.71 25.48 -13.06
C ILE A 238 -12.96 26.62 -12.38
N LEU A 239 -12.41 26.40 -11.18
CA LEU A 239 -11.72 27.45 -10.43
C LEU A 239 -10.50 28.00 -11.17
N VAL A 240 -9.72 27.13 -11.81
CA VAL A 240 -8.52 27.51 -12.59
C VAL A 240 -8.91 28.23 -13.88
N ASN A 241 -10.01 27.84 -14.52
CA ASN A 241 -10.42 28.39 -15.82
C ASN A 241 -11.47 29.50 -15.73
N ARG A 242 -11.93 29.87 -14.53
CA ARG A 242 -12.99 30.89 -14.29
C ARG A 242 -12.71 32.25 -14.96
N LYS A 243 -11.45 32.59 -15.19
CA LYS A 243 -11.04 33.86 -15.85
C LYS A 243 -10.96 33.76 -17.39
N ARG A 244 -11.07 32.58 -17.99
CA ARG A 244 -11.13 32.39 -19.45
C ARG A 244 -12.58 32.34 -19.93
N LYS A 245 -13.30 33.46 -19.82
CA LYS A 245 -14.41 33.71 -20.76
C LYS A 245 -13.78 34.25 -22.02
N ILE A 246 -13.45 33.37 -22.95
CA ILE A 246 -13.07 33.81 -24.30
C ILE A 246 -14.39 34.24 -24.94
N THR A 247 -14.60 35.55 -25.05
CA THR A 247 -15.69 36.11 -25.85
C THR A 247 -15.54 35.53 -27.25
N ALA A 248 -16.47 34.66 -27.66
CA ALA A 248 -16.56 34.22 -29.04
C ALA A 248 -16.74 35.49 -29.88
N ASN A 249 -15.71 35.84 -30.65
CA ASN A 249 -15.79 36.93 -31.59
C ASN A 249 -16.66 36.42 -32.74
N ASN A 250 -17.92 36.85 -32.78
CA ASN A 250 -18.81 36.60 -33.91
C ASN A 250 -18.20 37.28 -35.15
N HIS A 251 -17.77 36.48 -36.11
CA HIS A 251 -17.58 36.90 -37.50
C HIS A 251 -18.46 36.01 -38.38
#